data_AF-A0A7S2MBY0-F1
#
_entry.id   AF-A0A7S2MBY0-F1
#
_cell.length_a   1.000
_cell.length_b   1.000
_cell.length_c   1.000
_cell.angle_alpha   90.00
_cell.angle_beta   90.00
_cell.angle_gamma   90.00
#
_symmetry.space_group_name_H-M   'P 1'
#
loop_
_entity.id
_entity.type
_entity.pdbx_description
1 polymer ?
#
loop_
_entity_poly.entity_id
_entity_poly.type
_entity_poly.pdbx_seq_one_letter_code
_entity_poly.pdbx_strand_id
1 'polypeptide(L)'
;MHAWWAPPCAFIKRRFSTDHHVFLLIAVLLVQSAIAKVCVEPVSFWEGERNGVDSMGVSNLTLTGVYYADGYLGDAFVLGLDGSNASMKSDTFDAETSGYTLTAWLKTSSSRLQIIASKNDGNDDQLVIYSNGTKKK
;
A
#
# COMPACT_ATOMS: atom_id res chain seq x y z
N MET A 1 -20.76 -0.75 10.55
CA MET A 1 -20.12 -0.46 9.25
C MET A 1 -18.92 -1.37 9.17
N HIS A 2 -19.09 -2.57 8.63
CA HIS A 2 -18.02 -3.56 8.51
C HIS A 2 -17.35 -3.32 7.16
N ALA A 3 -16.17 -2.70 7.16
CA ALA A 3 -15.32 -2.62 5.98
C ALA A 3 -14.82 -4.03 5.67
N TRP A 4 -15.32 -4.61 4.57
CA TRP A 4 -14.78 -5.82 3.96
C TRP A 4 -13.58 -5.43 3.10
N TRP A 5 -12.42 -5.25 3.71
CA TRP A 5 -11.17 -5.38 2.99
C TRP A 5 -10.47 -6.61 3.54
N ALA A 6 -10.33 -7.59 2.66
CA ALA A 6 -9.37 -8.65 2.84
C ALA A 6 -7.99 -7.99 3.03
N PRO A 7 -7.17 -8.38 4.04
CA PRO A 7 -5.73 -8.07 3.97
C PRO A 7 -5.21 -8.50 2.59
N PRO A 8 -4.04 -8.03 2.12
CA PRO A 8 -3.48 -8.29 0.77
C PRO A 8 -3.35 -9.78 0.35
N CYS A 9 -3.87 -10.68 1.20
CA CYS A 9 -3.64 -12.09 1.39
C CYS A 9 -4.89 -12.91 1.69
N ALA A 10 -6.12 -12.37 1.63
CA ALA A 10 -7.29 -13.21 1.87
C ALA A 10 -7.53 -14.20 0.72
N PHE A 11 -7.18 -15.44 0.98
CA PHE A 11 -7.63 -16.58 0.19
C PHE A 11 -9.13 -16.76 0.40
N ILE A 12 -9.92 -16.62 -0.67
CA ILE A 12 -11.34 -17.00 -0.68
C ILE A 12 -11.41 -18.51 -0.43
N LYS A 13 -11.70 -18.89 0.81
CA LYS A 13 -12.00 -20.27 1.17
C LYS A 13 -13.33 -20.63 0.51
N ARG A 14 -13.30 -21.18 -0.72
CA ARG A 14 -14.52 -21.69 -1.37
C ARG A 14 -15.08 -22.81 -0.51
N ARG A 15 -16.24 -22.57 0.12
CA ARG A 15 -17.01 -23.59 0.82
C ARG A 15 -17.69 -24.45 -0.25
N PHE A 16 -17.13 -25.62 -0.55
CA PHE A 16 -17.82 -26.60 -1.38
C PHE A 16 -18.93 -27.27 -0.56
N SER A 17 -20.14 -27.20 -1.08
CA SER A 17 -21.36 -27.73 -0.48
C SER A 17 -21.81 -28.98 -1.24
N THR A 18 -22.43 -29.89 -0.46
CA THR A 18 -23.40 -30.95 -0.77
C THR A 18 -22.96 -32.34 -1.30
N ASP A 19 -23.46 -33.34 -0.55
CA ASP A 19 -23.84 -34.73 -0.84
C ASP A 19 -22.84 -35.91 -0.74
N HIS A 20 -23.26 -36.92 0.05
CA HIS A 20 -22.46 -37.88 0.82
C HIS A 20 -22.08 -39.20 0.09
N HIS A 21 -22.15 -39.31 -1.24
CA HIS A 21 -21.93 -40.63 -1.88
C HIS A 21 -20.92 -40.69 -3.04
N VAL A 22 -20.27 -39.59 -3.43
CA VAL A 22 -19.29 -39.58 -4.54
C VAL A 22 -17.84 -39.35 -4.07
N PHE A 23 -17.61 -39.27 -2.76
CA PHE A 23 -16.39 -38.73 -2.15
C PHE A 23 -15.14 -39.64 -2.13
N LEU A 24 -15.22 -40.94 -2.48
CA LEU A 24 -14.08 -41.85 -2.22
C LEU A 24 -13.07 -41.98 -3.38
N LEU A 25 -13.46 -41.73 -4.64
CA LEU A 25 -12.57 -41.96 -5.80
C LEU A 25 -11.87 -40.71 -6.36
N ILE A 26 -12.31 -39.50 -5.99
CA ILE A 26 -11.71 -38.24 -6.49
C ILE A 26 -10.64 -37.68 -5.53
N ALA A 27 -10.52 -38.24 -4.32
CA ALA A 27 -9.56 -37.78 -3.31
C ALA A 27 -8.07 -38.03 -3.67
N VAL A 28 -7.78 -38.80 -4.73
CA VAL A 28 -6.42 -39.26 -5.07
C VAL A 28 -5.70 -38.39 -6.12
N LEU A 29 -6.36 -37.43 -6.79
CA LEU A 29 -5.70 -36.67 -7.88
C LEU A 29 -5.93 -35.15 -7.90
N LEU A 30 -5.98 -34.51 -6.73
CA LEU A 30 -5.72 -33.08 -6.63
C LEU A 30 -4.82 -32.82 -5.42
N VAL A 31 -3.54 -33.22 -5.54
CA VAL A 31 -2.46 -32.48 -4.87
C VAL A 31 -2.47 -31.11 -5.54
N GLN A 32 -3.38 -30.25 -5.12
CA GLN A 32 -3.40 -28.85 -5.50
C GLN A 32 -2.16 -28.27 -4.85
N SER A 33 -1.06 -28.18 -5.60
CA SER A 33 0.05 -27.30 -5.28
C SER A 33 -0.50 -25.87 -5.30
N ALA A 34 -1.18 -25.47 -4.22
CA ALA A 34 -1.41 -24.08 -3.95
C ALA A 34 -0.01 -23.52 -3.68
N ILE A 35 0.56 -22.86 -4.69
CA ILE A 35 1.58 -21.85 -4.43
C ILE A 35 0.91 -20.90 -3.44
N ALA A 36 1.25 -21.03 -2.17
CA ALA A 36 0.87 -20.04 -1.18
C ALA A 36 1.42 -18.72 -1.72
N LYS A 37 0.51 -17.78 -2.04
CA LYS A 37 0.92 -16.41 -2.29
C LYS A 37 1.69 -16.00 -1.04
N VAL A 38 3.02 -15.92 -1.14
CA VAL A 38 3.83 -15.37 -0.06
C VAL A 38 3.34 -13.97 0.11
N CYS A 39 2.77 -13.78 1.28
CA CYS A 39 2.01 -12.63 1.63
C CYS A 39 2.85 -11.95 2.68
N VAL A 40 3.81 -11.17 2.17
CA VAL A 40 4.61 -10.33 3.04
C VAL A 40 3.69 -9.22 3.49
N GLU A 41 3.37 -9.22 4.78
CA GLU A 41 2.68 -8.10 5.39
C GLU A 41 3.59 -6.87 5.29
N PRO A 42 3.06 -5.72 4.85
CA PRO A 42 3.86 -4.50 4.86
C PRO A 42 4.23 -4.17 6.31
N VAL A 43 5.40 -3.57 6.52
CA VAL A 43 5.80 -3.10 7.86
C VAL A 43 4.89 -1.97 8.35
N SER A 44 4.36 -1.17 7.42
CA SER A 44 3.46 -0.06 7.70
C SER A 44 2.54 0.17 6.51
N PHE A 45 1.29 0.56 6.76
CA PHE A 45 0.28 0.79 5.74
C PHE A 45 -0.66 1.94 6.12
N TRP A 46 -0.67 2.99 5.30
CA TRP A 46 -1.55 4.14 5.46
C TRP A 46 -2.58 4.18 4.33
N GLU A 47 -3.84 3.95 4.69
CA GLU A 47 -4.94 3.81 3.73
C GLU A 47 -5.31 5.13 3.04
N GLY A 48 -5.01 6.29 3.64
CA GLY A 48 -5.41 7.59 3.09
C GLY A 48 -6.87 7.96 3.37
N GLU A 49 -7.59 7.14 4.13
CA GLU A 49 -9.00 7.30 4.52
C GLU A 49 -9.19 8.38 5.60
N ARG A 50 -8.87 9.63 5.24
CA ARG A 50 -9.10 10.84 6.04
C ARG A 50 -8.31 10.94 7.35
N ASN A 51 -7.30 10.09 7.52
CA ASN A 51 -6.39 10.15 8.65
C ASN A 51 -5.00 9.63 8.25
N GLY A 52 -4.02 9.80 9.13
CA GLY A 52 -2.65 9.31 8.95
C GLY A 52 -2.35 8.06 9.78
N VAL A 53 -3.36 7.29 10.18
CA VAL A 53 -3.17 6.10 11.02
C VAL A 53 -2.56 4.98 10.19
N ASP A 54 -1.57 4.32 10.77
CA ASP A 54 -1.00 3.09 10.24
C ASP A 54 -1.87 1.91 10.65
N SER A 55 -2.43 1.20 9.67
CA SER A 55 -3.25 0.01 9.91
C SER A 55 -2.45 -1.18 10.44
N MET A 56 -1.12 -1.18 10.28
CA MET A 56 -0.22 -2.17 10.90
C MET A 56 0.15 -1.77 12.34
N GLY A 57 -0.16 -0.54 12.76
CA GLY A 57 0.04 -0.04 14.11
C GLY A 57 1.50 0.27 14.49
N VAL A 58 2.41 0.35 13.51
CA VAL A 58 3.84 0.54 13.76
C VAL A 58 4.20 2.02 13.79
N SER A 59 3.68 2.82 12.85
CA SER A 59 4.15 4.19 12.65
C SER A 59 3.09 5.09 12.02
N ASN A 60 2.33 5.84 12.82
CA ASN A 60 1.38 6.83 12.31
C ASN A 60 2.09 8.02 11.62
N LEU A 61 1.46 8.57 10.59
CA LEU A 61 1.93 9.77 9.90
C LEU A 61 1.70 11.02 10.72
N THR A 62 2.69 11.91 10.68
CA THR A 62 2.54 13.34 10.97
C THR A 62 2.22 14.05 9.66
N LEU A 63 1.02 14.63 9.59
CA LEU A 63 0.50 15.30 8.38
C LEU A 63 0.64 16.81 8.52
N THR A 64 1.29 17.44 7.54
CA THR A 64 1.40 18.90 7.45
C THR A 64 0.77 19.36 6.14
N GLY A 65 -0.26 20.22 6.20
CA GLY A 65 -0.87 20.79 4.99
C GLY A 65 -1.52 19.78 4.04
N VAL A 66 -1.85 18.58 4.53
CA VAL A 66 -2.47 17.49 3.75
C VAL A 66 -3.99 17.64 3.78
N TYR A 67 -4.63 17.44 2.62
CA TYR A 67 -6.08 17.28 2.51
C TYR A 67 -6.43 15.97 1.80
N TYR A 68 -7.72 15.65 1.72
CA TYR A 68 -8.22 14.37 1.18
C TYR A 68 -9.11 14.61 -0.03
N ALA A 69 -9.00 13.73 -1.01
CA ALA A 69 -9.85 13.70 -2.21
C ALA A 69 -9.92 12.27 -2.77
N ASP A 70 -10.87 12.04 -3.69
CA ASP A 70 -11.05 10.76 -4.37
C ASP A 70 -9.73 10.24 -4.98
N GLY A 71 -9.29 9.08 -4.48
CA GLY A 71 -8.14 8.32 -4.92
C GLY A 71 -8.50 7.20 -5.90
N TYR A 72 -7.53 6.32 -6.16
CA TYR A 72 -7.75 5.13 -6.99
C TYR A 72 -8.68 4.12 -6.29
N LEU A 73 -8.54 3.99 -4.97
CA LEU A 73 -9.38 3.18 -4.10
C LEU A 73 -9.70 4.02 -2.86
N GLY A 74 -10.92 4.56 -2.79
CA GLY A 74 -11.33 5.39 -1.65
C GLY A 74 -10.68 6.77 -1.61
N ASP A 75 -10.54 7.34 -0.41
CA ASP A 75 -9.92 8.65 -0.22
C ASP A 75 -8.39 8.54 -0.27
N ALA A 76 -7.72 9.56 -0.81
CA ALA A 76 -6.27 9.64 -0.88
C ALA A 76 -5.72 10.92 -0.27
N PHE A 77 -4.47 10.86 0.20
CA PHE A 77 -3.71 12.04 0.57
C PHE A 77 -3.45 12.93 -0.64
N VAL A 78 -3.64 14.23 -0.46
CA VAL A 78 -3.26 15.24 -1.46
C VAL A 78 -2.19 16.16 -0.89
N LEU A 79 -1.00 16.07 -1.49
CA LEU A 79 0.19 16.86 -1.18
C LEU A 79 0.36 17.97 -2.23
N GLY A 80 -0.60 18.90 -2.26
CA GLY A 80 -0.70 19.92 -3.33
C GLY A 80 -0.27 21.33 -2.93
N LEU A 81 -0.02 21.57 -1.64
CA LEU A 81 0.36 22.88 -1.11
C LEU A 81 1.86 22.96 -0.86
N ASP A 82 2.43 24.16 -0.94
CA ASP A 82 3.84 24.38 -0.60
C ASP A 82 4.08 23.96 0.86
N GLY A 83 5.09 23.10 1.06
CA GLY A 83 5.42 22.52 2.37
C GLY A 83 4.49 21.39 2.83
N SER A 84 3.50 20.98 2.03
CA SER A 84 2.67 19.82 2.37
C SER A 84 3.50 18.55 2.40
N ASN A 85 3.37 17.78 3.47
CA ASN A 85 4.08 16.52 3.65
C ASN A 85 3.29 15.56 4.52
N ALA A 86 3.55 14.27 4.29
CA ALA A 86 3.22 13.20 5.21
C ALA A 86 4.55 12.57 5.62
N SER A 87 4.91 12.72 6.89
CA SER A 87 6.16 12.21 7.44
C SER A 87 5.88 11.15 8.49
N MET A 88 6.79 10.20 8.62
CA MET A 88 6.77 9.26 9.72
C MET A 88 8.14 9.22 10.38
N LYS A 89 8.14 8.84 11.65
CA LYS A 89 9.33 8.39 12.36
C LYS A 89 9.04 7.00 12.87
N SER A 90 9.87 6.05 12.48
CA SER A 90 9.77 4.66 12.93
C SER A 90 11.13 4.21 13.42
N ASP A 91 11.14 3.57 14.59
CA ASP A 91 12.34 2.96 15.15
C ASP A 91 12.62 1.58 14.52
N THR A 92 11.68 1.05 13.73
CA THR A 92 11.77 -0.28 13.08
C THR A 92 11.99 -0.20 11.57
N PHE A 93 11.69 0.94 10.94
CA PHE A 93 11.96 1.18 9.53
C PHE A 93 13.29 1.92 9.38
N ASP A 94 14.34 1.17 9.08
CA ASP A 94 15.65 1.72 8.74
C ASP A 94 15.83 1.73 7.22
N ALA A 95 15.82 2.93 6.64
CA ALA A 95 16.06 3.15 5.21
C ALA A 95 17.56 3.24 4.85
N GLU A 96 18.48 3.17 5.82
CA GLU A 96 19.94 3.31 5.62
C GLU A 96 20.62 1.97 5.34
N THR A 97 20.37 0.99 6.21
CA THR A 97 21.12 -0.27 6.19
C THR A 97 20.38 -1.40 5.48
N SER A 98 19.09 -1.21 5.21
CA SER A 98 18.20 -2.20 4.63
C SER A 98 17.46 -1.65 3.41
N GLY A 99 17.34 -2.48 2.38
CA GLY A 99 16.47 -2.15 1.24
C GLY A 99 14.99 -2.18 1.66
N TYR A 100 14.18 -1.32 1.06
CA TYR A 100 12.75 -1.26 1.29
C TYR A 100 11.97 -1.25 -0.02
N THR A 101 10.68 -1.59 0.07
CA THR A 101 9.73 -1.49 -1.04
C THR A 101 8.61 -0.55 -0.65
N LEU A 102 8.38 0.48 -1.46
CA LEU A 102 7.22 1.36 -1.35
C LEU A 102 6.23 1.00 -2.45
N THR A 103 4.97 0.74 -2.08
CA THR A 103 3.88 0.48 -3.03
C THR A 103 2.79 1.52 -2.85
N ALA A 104 2.45 2.25 -3.90
CA ALA A 104 1.40 3.26 -3.86
C ALA A 104 0.79 3.50 -5.26
N TRP A 105 -0.46 3.94 -5.27
CA TRP A 105 -1.07 4.58 -6.45
C TRP A 105 -0.78 6.07 -6.39
N LEU A 106 -0.20 6.61 -7.46
CA LEU A 106 0.21 8.01 -7.51
C LEU A 106 -0.44 8.71 -8.69
N LYS A 107 -0.95 9.91 -8.44
CA LYS A 107 -1.43 10.84 -9.47
C LYS A 107 -0.68 12.15 -9.30
N THR A 108 0.03 12.54 -10.36
CA THR A 108 0.72 13.83 -10.42
C THR A 108 0.07 14.75 -11.44
N SER A 109 -0.02 16.03 -11.11
CA SER A 109 -0.40 17.11 -12.03
C SER A 109 0.76 18.07 -12.32
N SER A 110 1.93 17.84 -11.73
CA SER A 110 3.08 18.73 -11.77
C SER A 110 3.76 18.71 -13.14
N SER A 111 4.28 19.86 -13.55
CA SER A 111 5.21 19.98 -14.68
C SER A 111 6.67 20.08 -14.23
N ARG A 112 6.93 19.92 -12.93
CA ARG A 112 8.24 19.99 -12.28
C ARG A 112 8.52 18.67 -11.55
N LEU A 113 9.77 18.50 -11.13
CA LEU A 113 10.20 17.40 -10.27
C LEU A 113 9.29 17.29 -9.04
N GLN A 114 8.90 16.07 -8.73
CA GLN A 114 8.18 15.74 -7.51
C GLN A 114 8.88 14.59 -6.81
N ILE A 115 9.08 14.80 -5.51
CA ILE A 115 9.58 13.81 -4.58
C ILE A 115 8.37 12.98 -4.14
N ILE A 116 8.48 11.66 -4.22
CA ILE A 116 7.42 10.73 -3.80
C ILE A 116 7.72 10.19 -2.42
N ALA A 117 9.00 9.99 -2.13
CA ALA A 117 9.50 9.67 -0.81
C ALA A 117 10.91 10.24 -0.68
N SER A 118 11.21 10.78 0.48
CA SER A 118 12.56 11.16 0.87
C SER A 118 12.83 10.70 2.29
N LYS A 119 14.08 10.38 2.55
CA LYS A 119 14.59 10.29 3.90
C LYS A 119 14.94 11.70 4.37
N ASN A 120 14.46 12.07 5.55
CA ASN A 120 14.73 13.39 6.15
C ASN A 120 15.88 13.28 7.16
N ASP A 121 17.07 12.89 6.72
CA ASP A 121 18.30 12.80 7.53
C ASP A 121 19.27 13.97 7.29
N GLY A 122 18.89 14.93 6.44
CA GLY A 122 19.72 16.07 6.05
C GLY A 122 20.62 15.79 4.86
N ASN A 123 20.63 14.57 4.32
CA ASN A 123 21.20 14.25 3.01
C ASN A 123 20.05 14.00 2.01
N ASP A 124 20.22 14.39 0.75
CA ASP A 124 19.16 14.30 -0.27
C ASP A 124 18.94 12.85 -0.78
N ASP A 125 18.55 11.94 0.09
CA ASP A 125 18.14 10.58 -0.27
C ASP A 125 16.67 10.60 -0.70
N GLN A 126 16.44 10.82 -2.00
CA GLN A 126 15.11 11.06 -2.57
C GLN A 126 14.77 10.06 -3.69
N LEU A 127 13.56 9.50 -3.62
CA LEU A 127 12.92 8.83 -4.75
C LEU A 127 12.12 9.86 -5.56
N VAL A 128 12.62 10.19 -6.74
CA VAL A 128 12.09 11.25 -7.62
C VAL A 128 11.54 10.64 -8.91
N ILE A 129 10.35 11.07 -9.34
CA ILE A 129 9.86 10.78 -10.71
C ILE A 129 10.21 11.95 -11.63
N TYR A 130 10.89 11.63 -12.73
CA TYR A 130 11.10 12.51 -13.86
C TYR A 130 10.05 12.21 -14.93
N SER A 131 9.15 13.15 -15.21
CA SER A 131 8.27 13.04 -16.39
C SER A 131 8.74 14.03 -17.46
N ASN A 132 9.38 13.52 -18.51
CA ASN A 132 9.68 14.32 -19.71
C ASN A 132 8.54 14.15 -20.72
N GLY A 133 7.48 14.95 -20.58
CA GLY A 133 6.34 14.89 -21.48
C GLY A 133 5.39 16.07 -21.33
N THR A 134 4.89 16.57 -22.45
CA THR A 134 3.77 17.52 -22.51
C THR A 134 2.49 16.81 -22.06
N LYS A 135 1.68 17.48 -21.22
CA LYS A 135 0.39 16.95 -20.75
C LYS A 135 -0.42 16.48 -21.96
N LYS A 136 -0.76 15.18 -22.04
CA LYS A 136 -1.76 14.74 -23.00
C LYS A 136 -3.11 15.29 -22.53
N LYS A 137 -3.67 16.18 -23.35
CA LYS A 137 -5.01 16.75 -23.20
C LYS A 137 -6.06 15.66 -23.32
#